data_AF-A0A3D2M9S9-F1
#
_entry.id   AF-A0A3D2M9S9-F1
#
_cell.length_a   1.000
_cell.length_b   1.000
_cell.length_c   1.000
_cell.angle_alpha   90.00
_cell.angle_beta   90.00
_cell.angle_gamma   90.00
#
_symmetry.space_group_name_H-M   'P 1'
#
loop_
_entity.id
_entity.type
_entity.pdbx_description
1 polymer ?
#
loop_
_entity_poly.entity_id
_entity_poly.type
_entity_poly.pdbx_seq_one_letter_code
_entity_poly.pdbx_strand_id
1 'polypeptide(L)'
;MYSDEEINEIAKKSIYDNKLNKISDNLYLSNRQIEILKRYEIDYKKFNDIKSLMYEVETALEEVYDADDLQALSIELSEFNYYHNTNK
;
A
#
# COMPACT_ATOMS: atom_id res chain seq x y z
N MET A 1 6.68 -10.99 -28.74
CA MET A 1 7.13 -9.59 -28.55
C MET A 1 5.86 -8.80 -28.28
N TYR A 2 5.79 -8.03 -27.20
CA TYR A 2 4.61 -7.21 -26.91
C TYR A 2 4.43 -6.16 -28.00
N SER A 3 3.19 -5.89 -28.36
CA SER A 3 2.81 -4.78 -29.21
C SER A 3 2.95 -3.44 -28.48
N ASP A 4 3.05 -2.34 -29.24
CA ASP A 4 3.08 -0.99 -28.68
C ASP A 4 1.82 -0.68 -27.86
N GLU A 5 0.67 -1.23 -28.25
CA GLU A 5 -0.59 -1.10 -27.51
C GLU A 5 -0.53 -1.79 -26.14
N GLU A 6 -0.05 -3.03 -26.09
CA GLU A 6 0.12 -3.77 -24.82
C GLU A 6 1.11 -3.06 -23.89
N ILE A 7 2.22 -2.54 -24.44
CA ILE A 7 3.20 -1.77 -23.67
C ILE A 7 2.55 -0.51 -23.07
N ASN A 8 1.77 0.22 -23.86
CA ASN A 8 1.10 1.43 -23.41
C ASN A 8 0.07 1.18 -22.30
N GLU A 9 -0.69 0.09 -22.39
CA GLU A 9 -1.65 -0.26 -21.34
C GLU A 9 -0.97 -0.68 -20.03
N ILE A 10 0.13 -1.47 -20.12
CA ILE A 10 0.95 -1.81 -18.95
C ILE A 10 1.52 -0.54 -18.30
N ALA A 11 2.03 0.39 -19.09
CA ALA A 11 2.58 1.65 -18.60
C ALA A 11 1.51 2.48 -17.88
N LYS A 12 0.32 2.66 -18.48
CA LYS A 12 -0.79 3.40 -17.86
C LYS A 12 -1.21 2.78 -16.53
N LYS A 13 -1.37 1.45 -16.49
CA LYS A 13 -1.72 0.72 -15.27
C LYS A 13 -0.65 0.88 -14.20
N SER A 14 0.62 0.73 -14.55
CA SER A 14 1.74 0.90 -13.61
C SER A 14 1.79 2.31 -13.02
N ILE A 15 1.61 3.34 -13.87
CA ILE A 15 1.56 4.74 -13.42
C ILE A 15 0.38 4.96 -12.48
N TYR A 16 -0.80 4.43 -12.83
CA TYR A 16 -1.99 4.54 -11.98
C TYR A 16 -1.78 3.85 -10.64
N ASP A 17 -1.38 2.57 -10.63
CA ASP A 17 -1.22 1.75 -9.43
C ASP A 17 -0.20 2.36 -8.45
N ASN A 18 0.89 2.93 -8.96
CA ASN A 18 1.97 3.50 -8.15
C ASN A 18 1.80 4.99 -7.82
N LYS A 19 0.72 5.64 -8.30
CA LYS A 19 0.46 7.04 -7.95
C LYS A 19 0.25 7.18 -6.44
N LEU A 20 1.09 8.00 -5.80
CA LEU A 20 0.98 8.31 -4.38
C LEU A 20 -0.14 9.32 -4.11
N ASN A 21 -0.93 9.04 -3.09
CA ASN A 21 -1.99 9.88 -2.57
C ASN A 21 -1.62 10.31 -1.15
N LYS A 22 -1.72 11.61 -0.89
CA LYS A 22 -1.59 12.14 0.46
C LYS A 22 -2.84 11.80 1.26
N ILE A 23 -2.70 11.02 2.34
CA ILE A 23 -3.79 10.67 3.25
C ILE A 23 -3.81 11.67 4.41
N SER A 24 -2.64 11.88 5.02
CA SER A 24 -2.38 12.87 6.07
C SER A 24 -1.03 13.55 5.81
N ASP A 25 -0.60 14.45 6.69
CA ASP A 25 0.72 15.08 6.57
C ASP A 25 1.89 14.07 6.65
N ASN A 26 1.70 12.96 7.35
CA ASN A 26 2.74 11.94 7.59
C ASN A 26 2.40 10.57 6.97
N LEU A 27 1.38 10.49 6.11
CA LEU A 27 0.94 9.25 5.50
C LEU A 27 0.63 9.46 4.01
N TYR A 28 1.36 8.74 3.17
CA TYR A 28 1.15 8.66 1.73
C TYR A 28 0.96 7.20 1.36
N LEU A 29 -0.03 6.92 0.51
CA LEU A 29 -0.33 5.57 0.03
C LEU A 29 -0.52 5.56 -1.47
N SER A 30 0.00 4.54 -2.15
CA SER A 30 -0.27 4.34 -3.57
C SER A 30 -1.71 3.90 -3.82
N ASN A 31 -2.21 4.07 -5.05
CA ASN A 31 -3.53 3.54 -5.42
C ASN A 31 -3.63 2.04 -5.16
N ARG A 32 -2.58 1.26 -5.49
CA ARG A 32 -2.55 -0.19 -5.20
C ARG A 32 -2.75 -0.47 -3.71
N GLN A 33 -2.02 0.24 -2.85
CA GLN A 33 -2.09 0.04 -1.40
C GLN A 33 -3.48 0.40 -0.85
N ILE A 34 -4.08 1.48 -1.35
CA ILE A 34 -5.45 1.87 -1.00
C ILE A 34 -6.46 0.78 -1.41
N GLU A 35 -6.33 0.21 -2.61
CA GLU A 35 -7.23 -0.85 -3.06
C GLU A 35 -7.07 -2.14 -2.24
N ILE A 36 -5.86 -2.50 -1.82
CA ILE A 36 -5.63 -3.60 -0.87
C ILE A 36 -6.36 -3.31 0.43
N LEU A 37 -6.13 -2.16 1.07
CA LEU A 37 -6.76 -1.80 2.35
C LEU A 37 -8.29 -1.83 2.28
N LYS A 38 -8.88 -1.35 1.17
CA LYS A 38 -10.33 -1.42 0.94
C LYS A 38 -10.85 -2.86 0.85
N ARG A 39 -10.11 -3.79 0.22
CA ARG A 39 -10.52 -5.20 0.12
C ARG A 39 -10.67 -5.87 1.47
N TYR A 40 -9.87 -5.46 2.44
CA TYR A 40 -9.87 -5.97 3.81
C TYR A 40 -10.65 -5.06 4.78
N GLU A 41 -11.45 -4.13 4.25
CA GLU A 41 -12.28 -3.21 5.04
C GLU A 41 -11.50 -2.32 6.03
N ILE A 42 -10.20 -2.12 5.80
CA ILE A 42 -9.35 -1.26 6.63
C ILE A 42 -9.56 0.21 6.22
N ASP A 43 -10.16 0.99 7.13
CA ASP A 43 -10.41 2.43 6.91
C ASP A 43 -9.14 3.27 7.09
N TYR A 44 -8.31 3.23 6.05
CA TYR A 44 -7.00 3.89 5.99
C TYR A 44 -7.04 5.41 6.24
N LYS A 45 -8.21 6.05 6.13
CA LYS A 45 -8.37 7.50 6.35
C LYS A 45 -8.38 7.89 7.82
N LYS A 46 -8.55 6.94 8.74
CA LYS A 46 -8.52 7.19 10.20
C LYS A 46 -7.10 7.39 10.75
N PHE A 47 -6.07 7.02 9.99
CA PHE A 47 -4.69 7.02 10.45
C PHE A 47 -3.96 8.29 10.02
N ASN A 48 -3.15 8.83 10.94
CA ASN A 48 -2.33 10.01 10.70
C ASN A 48 -0.85 9.69 10.45
N ASP A 49 -0.42 8.47 10.74
CA ASP A 49 0.95 8.00 10.61
C ASP A 49 0.99 6.53 10.16
N ILE A 50 2.14 6.13 9.61
CA ILE A 50 2.32 4.79 9.06
C ILE A 50 2.32 3.69 10.15
N LYS A 51 2.80 3.97 11.37
CA LYS A 51 2.94 2.96 12.42
C LYS A 51 1.57 2.48 12.89
N SER A 52 0.63 3.41 13.05
CA SER A 52 -0.74 3.11 13.42
C SER A 52 -1.44 2.29 12.34
N LEU A 53 -1.21 2.61 11.06
CA LEU A 53 -1.72 1.81 9.93
C LEU A 53 -1.09 0.40 9.88
N MET A 54 0.22 0.29 10.12
CA MET A 54 0.92 -1.01 10.16
C MET A 54 0.30 -1.94 11.21
N TYR A 55 0.03 -1.43 12.41
CA TYR A 55 -0.59 -2.21 13.48
C TYR A 55 -1.98 -2.75 13.10
N GLU A 56 -2.80 -1.92 12.43
CA GLU A 56 -4.12 -2.35 11.94
C GLU A 56 -3.99 -3.45 10.87
N VAL A 57 -3.05 -3.31 9.94
CA VAL A 57 -2.77 -4.30 8.89
C VAL A 57 -2.29 -5.63 9.50
N GLU A 58 -1.42 -5.58 10.51
CA GLU A 58 -0.97 -6.76 11.25
C GLU A 58 -2.14 -7.45 11.97
N THR A 59 -3.01 -6.68 12.62
CA THR A 59 -4.20 -7.21 13.29
C THR A 59 -5.13 -7.90 12.29
N ALA A 60 -5.39 -7.28 11.13
CA ALA A 60 -6.22 -7.88 10.09
C ALA A 60 -5.61 -9.19 9.53
N LEU A 61 -4.28 -9.29 9.45
CA LEU A 61 -3.58 -10.51 9.01
C LEU A 61 -3.73 -11.68 9.99
N GLU A 62 -3.97 -11.42 11.28
CA GLU A 62 -4.25 -12.48 12.26
C GLU A 62 -5.65 -13.10 12.06
N GLU A 63 -6.57 -12.35 11.47
CA GLU A 63 -7.98 -12.75 11.31
C GLU A 63 -8.29 -13.34 9.93
N VAL A 64 -7.44 -13.11 8.92
CA VAL A 64 -7.70 -13.49 7.53
C VAL A 64 -6.71 -14.53 7.01
N TYR A 65 -7.24 -15.66 6.52
CA TYR A 65 -6.46 -16.68 5.83
C TYR A 65 -6.24 -16.32 4.34
N ASP A 66 -5.10 -16.73 3.79
CA ASP A 66 -4.72 -16.56 2.37
C ASP A 66 -4.72 -15.09 1.88
N ALA A 67 -4.22 -14.18 2.72
CA ALA A 67 -4.15 -12.75 2.46
C ALA A 67 -2.78 -12.29 1.91
N ASP A 68 -2.29 -12.92 0.84
CA ASP A 68 -0.94 -12.69 0.29
C ASP A 68 -0.66 -11.22 -0.07
N ASP A 69 -1.65 -10.51 -0.61
CA ASP A 69 -1.53 -9.09 -0.97
C ASP A 69 -1.51 -8.16 0.25
N LEU A 70 -2.23 -8.51 1.31
CA LEU A 70 -2.17 -7.81 2.60
C LEU A 70 -0.83 -8.08 3.30
N GLN A 71 -0.31 -9.30 3.20
CA GLN A 71 1.00 -9.65 3.75
C GLN A 71 2.11 -8.90 3.02
N ALA A 72 2.05 -8.83 1.68
CA ALA A 72 2.96 -8.01 0.89
C ALA A 72 2.88 -6.52 1.29
N LEU A 73 1.66 -6.00 1.50
CA LEU A 73 1.46 -4.63 1.99
C LEU A 73 2.13 -4.40 3.36
N SER A 74 1.96 -5.33 4.30
CA SER A 74 2.57 -5.24 5.63
C SER A 74 4.10 -5.10 5.57
N ILE A 75 4.74 -5.88 4.68
CA ILE A 75 6.18 -5.81 4.43
C ILE A 75 6.57 -4.43 3.85
N GLU A 76 5.86 -3.96 2.83
CA GLU A 76 6.12 -2.66 2.21
C GLU A 76 6.01 -1.49 3.20
N LEU A 77 4.99 -1.49 4.06
CA LEU A 77 4.81 -0.46 5.08
C LEU A 77 5.96 -0.48 6.10
N SER A 78 6.40 -1.68 6.49
CA SER A 78 7.53 -1.88 7.40
C SER A 78 8.84 -1.35 6.81
N GLU A 79 9.13 -1.67 5.55
CA GLU A 79 10.32 -1.17 4.84
C GLU A 79 10.30 0.36 4.74
N PHE A 80 9.18 0.96 4.34
CA PHE A 80 9.04 2.41 4.26
C PHE A 80 9.31 3.07 5.60
N ASN A 81 8.71 2.56 6.68
CA ASN A 81 8.89 3.08 8.03
C ASN A 81 10.34 2.93 8.51
N TYR A 82 11.03 1.83 8.17
CA TYR A 82 12.45 1.64 8.48
C TYR A 82 13.31 2.69 7.79
N TYR A 83 13.20 2.86 6.47
CA TYR A 83 13.99 3.83 5.71
C TYR A 83 13.73 5.28 6.14
N HIS A 84 12.50 5.61 6.53
CA HIS A 84 12.15 6.96 6.98
C HIS A 84 12.68 7.30 8.38
N ASN A 85 12.83 6.31 9.26
CA ASN A 85 13.24 6.53 10.66
C ASN A 85 14.73 6.26 10.92
N THR A 86 15.42 5.50 10.07
CA THR A 86 16.85 5.19 10.25
C THR A 86 17.79 6.13 9.53
N ASN A 87 17.30 6.90 8.54
CA ASN A 87 18.08 7.93 7.84
C ASN A 87 17.90 9.34 8.45
N LYS A 88 17.58 9.44 9.75
CA LYS A 88 17.42 10.71 10.48
C LYS A 88 18.54 10.92 11.48
#